data_AF-A0A0G1NF92-F1
#
_entry.id   AF-A0A0G1NF92-F1
#
_cell.length_a   1.000
_cell.length_b   1.000
_cell.length_c   1.000
_cell.angle_alpha   90.00
_cell.angle_beta   90.00
_cell.angle_gamma   90.00
#
_symmetry.space_group_name_H-M   'P 1'
#
loop_
_entity.id
_entity.type
_entity.pdbx_description
1 polymer ?
#
loop_
_entity_poly.entity_id
_entity_poly.type
_entity_poly.pdbx_seq_one_letter_code
_entity_poly.pdbx_strand_id
1 'polypeptide(L)'
;MNHLVAYVPVLHEGYAKFFKKYGGTAYLVGPEFISEEFPRLIRDLRQLPVSDMVRAVQGLGIFEHVEVLTKVVAEKLQKEKATIIMPDEEISHELAPKYFSDCSITYENVFLRWDKPITLRETIVSPNRVISTKELDKKFIQLAKQEAQKSGDWWRQIGVVAVRDGEVLFTDHNRNLPTEYNLHAVGNPRDNFDAGEHPEIYPTIHGDYKDGYSMLDAEDIFKANNIEVVLVQDAKKS
;
A
#
# COMPACT_ATOMS: atom_id res chain seq x y z
N MET A 1 3.47 -9.00 32.78
CA MET A 1 3.19 -9.85 31.61
C MET A 1 3.09 -8.91 30.41
N ASN A 2 3.69 -9.25 29.28
CA ASN A 2 3.66 -8.39 28.10
C ASN A 2 2.32 -8.59 27.37
N HIS A 3 1.61 -7.49 27.09
CA HIS A 3 0.44 -7.50 26.23
C HIS A 3 0.83 -6.94 24.87
N LEU A 4 0.74 -7.74 23.82
CA LEU A 4 1.07 -7.33 22.46
C LEU A 4 -0.23 -7.08 21.69
N VAL A 5 -0.42 -5.87 21.18
CA VAL A 5 -1.58 -5.51 20.36
C VAL A 5 -1.10 -5.23 18.94
N ALA A 6 -1.62 -5.96 17.96
CA ALA A 6 -1.23 -5.76 16.56
C ALA A 6 -2.38 -6.10 15.60
N TYR A 7 -2.45 -5.36 14.49
CA TYR A 7 -3.24 -5.78 13.34
C TYR A 7 -2.40 -6.74 12.48
N VAL A 8 -2.94 -7.92 12.19
CA VAL A 8 -2.22 -9.01 11.52
C VAL A 8 -3.07 -9.55 10.37
N PRO A 9 -3.07 -8.91 9.19
CA PRO A 9 -3.83 -9.39 8.04
C PRO A 9 -3.22 -10.66 7.45
N VAL A 10 -1.88 -10.78 7.52
CA VAL A 10 -1.07 -11.90 7.04
C VAL A 10 -0.03 -12.26 8.09
N LEU A 11 0.29 -13.55 8.20
CA LEU A 11 1.41 -14.01 9.01
C LEU A 11 2.64 -14.25 8.14
N HIS A 12 3.67 -13.42 8.31
CA HIS A 12 4.97 -13.57 7.65
C HIS A 12 6.12 -13.45 8.65
N GLU A 13 7.37 -13.60 8.17
CA GLU A 13 8.56 -13.67 9.03
C GLU A 13 8.74 -12.44 9.94
N GLY A 14 8.45 -11.24 9.45
CA GLY A 14 8.46 -9.99 10.22
C GLY A 14 7.59 -10.07 11.49
N TYR A 15 6.33 -10.53 11.35
CA TYR A 15 5.47 -10.79 12.51
C TYR A 15 6.05 -11.86 13.42
N ALA A 16 6.56 -12.97 12.87
CA ALA A 16 7.15 -14.04 13.69
C ALA A 16 8.37 -13.55 14.51
N LYS A 17 9.22 -12.70 13.93
CA LYS A 17 10.36 -12.06 14.61
C LYS A 17 9.88 -11.10 15.71
N PHE A 18 8.91 -10.24 15.38
CA PHE A 18 8.29 -9.31 16.33
C PHE A 18 7.66 -10.05 17.52
N PHE A 19 6.89 -11.11 17.27
CA PHE A 19 6.25 -11.92 18.30
C PHE A 19 7.28 -12.62 19.21
N LYS A 20 8.33 -13.23 18.63
CA LYS A 20 9.41 -13.87 19.39
C LYS A 20 10.18 -12.89 20.29
N LYS A 21 10.25 -11.61 19.91
CA LYS A 21 10.93 -10.58 20.71
C LYS A 21 10.23 -10.32 22.04
N TYR A 22 8.90 -10.40 22.09
CA TYR A 22 8.11 -9.96 23.25
C TYR A 22 7.36 -11.06 23.99
N GLY A 23 6.81 -12.08 23.30
CA GLY A 23 6.00 -13.13 23.91
C GLY A 23 4.79 -12.61 24.71
N GLY A 24 4.32 -13.39 25.69
CA GLY A 24 3.22 -13.00 26.61
C GLY A 24 1.82 -13.31 26.04
N THR A 25 0.92 -12.33 26.10
CA THR A 25 -0.43 -12.43 25.53
C THR A 25 -0.56 -11.54 24.30
N ALA A 26 -1.02 -12.12 23.18
CA ALA A 26 -1.26 -11.39 21.94
C ALA A 26 -2.75 -11.08 21.75
N TYR A 27 -3.02 -9.86 21.30
CA TYR A 27 -4.33 -9.31 21.00
C TYR A 27 -4.33 -8.90 19.53
N LEU A 28 -5.05 -9.65 18.70
CA LEU A 28 -5.16 -9.32 17.27
C LEU A 28 -6.32 -8.36 17.05
N VAL A 29 -6.06 -7.20 16.43
CA VAL A 29 -7.08 -6.16 16.21
C VAL A 29 -8.30 -6.75 15.50
N GLY A 30 -9.45 -6.71 16.19
CA GLY A 30 -10.69 -7.33 15.75
C GLY A 30 -11.45 -6.52 14.68
N PRO A 31 -12.45 -7.15 14.03
CA PRO A 31 -13.18 -6.56 12.91
C PRO A 31 -13.94 -5.29 13.28
N GLU A 32 -14.38 -5.12 14.53
CA GLU A 32 -15.12 -3.92 14.94
C GLU A 32 -14.29 -2.64 14.84
N PHE A 33 -13.00 -2.69 15.21
CA PHE A 33 -12.08 -1.57 15.02
C PHE A 33 -11.84 -1.32 13.52
N ILE A 34 -11.64 -2.39 12.76
CA ILE A 34 -11.39 -2.28 11.32
C ILE A 34 -12.61 -1.71 10.59
N SER A 35 -13.82 -2.15 10.89
CA SER A 35 -15.03 -1.67 10.21
C SER A 35 -15.39 -0.22 10.54
N GLU A 36 -15.14 0.22 11.77
CA GLU A 36 -15.54 1.54 12.23
C GLU A 36 -14.46 2.60 11.98
N GLU A 37 -13.19 2.26 12.17
CA GLU A 37 -12.08 3.23 12.16
C GLU A 37 -11.18 3.09 10.92
N PHE A 38 -11.09 1.89 10.35
CA PHE A 38 -10.21 1.59 9.22
C PHE A 38 -10.91 0.86 8.07
N PRO A 39 -12.10 1.30 7.60
CA PRO A 39 -12.91 0.55 6.63
C PRO A 39 -12.18 0.29 5.31
N ARG A 40 -11.19 1.13 4.97
CA ARG A 40 -10.29 0.96 3.82
C ARG A 40 -9.49 -0.36 3.87
N LEU A 41 -9.10 -0.83 5.05
CA LEU A 41 -8.29 -2.03 5.22
C LEU A 41 -9.06 -3.33 4.94
N ILE A 42 -10.41 -3.28 4.91
CA ILE A 42 -11.27 -4.41 4.53
C ILE A 42 -10.97 -4.86 3.08
N ARG A 43 -10.42 -3.96 2.25
CA ARG A 43 -10.09 -4.24 0.85
C ARG A 43 -8.79 -5.02 0.67
N ASP A 44 -8.00 -5.22 1.74
CA ASP A 44 -6.74 -5.97 1.65
C ASP A 44 -7.04 -7.44 1.32
N LEU A 45 -6.76 -7.83 0.06
CA LEU A 45 -7.01 -9.17 -0.45
C LEU A 45 -6.28 -10.27 0.36
N ARG A 46 -5.20 -9.90 1.05
CA ARG A 46 -4.38 -10.85 1.82
C ARG A 46 -4.99 -11.15 3.20
N GLN A 47 -5.94 -10.34 3.64
CA GLN A 47 -6.52 -10.44 4.98
C GLN A 47 -7.28 -11.76 5.15
N LEU A 48 -6.86 -12.55 6.12
CA LEU A 48 -7.65 -13.68 6.61
C LEU A 48 -8.66 -13.22 7.68
N PRO A 49 -9.77 -13.97 7.89
CA PRO A 49 -10.62 -13.77 9.05
C PRO A 49 -9.80 -13.76 10.34
N VAL A 50 -10.05 -12.80 11.24
CA VAL A 50 -9.24 -12.65 12.47
C VAL A 50 -9.22 -13.93 13.33
N SER A 51 -10.31 -14.69 13.34
CA SER A 51 -10.41 -15.98 14.02
C SER A 51 -9.41 -17.02 13.47
N ASP A 52 -9.16 -16.98 12.17
CA ASP A 52 -8.21 -17.88 11.50
C ASP A 52 -6.78 -17.43 11.83
N MET A 53 -6.56 -16.12 11.84
CA MET A 53 -5.27 -15.56 12.23
C MET A 53 -4.93 -15.84 13.70
N VAL A 54 -5.90 -15.75 14.63
CA VAL A 54 -5.69 -16.13 16.03
C VAL A 54 -5.22 -17.58 16.13
N ARG A 55 -5.87 -18.50 15.41
CA ARG A 55 -5.45 -19.91 15.37
C ARG A 55 -4.05 -20.08 14.78
N ALA A 56 -3.73 -19.37 13.71
CA ALA A 56 -2.41 -19.42 13.08
C ALA A 56 -1.31 -18.89 14.01
N VAL A 57 -1.52 -17.75 14.66
CA VAL A 57 -0.58 -17.14 15.61
C VAL A 57 -0.42 -18.01 16.86
N GLN A 58 -1.51 -18.58 17.38
CA GLN A 58 -1.45 -19.52 18.50
C GLN A 58 -0.66 -20.78 18.15
N GLY A 59 -0.77 -21.27 16.91
CA GLY A 59 -0.02 -22.41 16.39
C GLY A 59 1.51 -22.20 16.34
N LEU A 60 2.00 -20.96 16.44
CA LEU A 60 3.44 -20.70 16.55
C LEU A 60 4.03 -21.09 17.91
N GLY A 61 3.20 -21.28 18.94
CA GLY A 61 3.65 -21.64 20.30
C GLY A 61 4.50 -20.56 20.98
N ILE A 62 4.38 -19.30 20.56
CA ILE A 62 5.15 -18.15 21.09
C ILE A 62 4.43 -17.50 22.28
N PHE A 63 3.11 -17.38 22.21
CA PHE A 63 2.29 -16.69 23.21
C PHE A 63 1.63 -17.68 24.15
N GLU A 64 1.45 -17.28 25.41
CA GLU A 64 0.67 -18.03 26.39
C GLU A 64 -0.82 -18.03 26.00
N HIS A 65 -1.28 -16.87 25.54
CA HIS A 65 -2.65 -16.65 25.09
C HIS A 65 -2.67 -15.78 23.84
N VAL A 66 -3.58 -16.10 22.92
CA VAL A 66 -3.86 -15.29 21.73
C VAL A 66 -5.36 -15.08 21.68
N GLU A 67 -5.79 -13.82 21.66
CA GLU A 67 -7.20 -13.46 21.62
C GLU A 67 -7.47 -12.35 20.61
N VAL A 68 -8.73 -12.23 20.20
CA VAL A 68 -9.18 -11.10 19.38
C VAL A 68 -9.31 -9.89 20.29
N LEU A 69 -8.67 -8.77 19.92
CA LEU A 69 -8.93 -7.51 20.58
C LEU A 69 -10.35 -7.07 20.25
N THR A 70 -11.18 -6.98 21.30
CA THR A 70 -12.48 -6.30 21.25
C THR A 70 -12.46 -5.05 22.13
N LYS A 71 -13.47 -4.18 22.04
CA LYS A 71 -13.68 -3.00 22.88
C LYS A 71 -13.79 -3.40 24.34
N VAL A 72 -14.46 -4.53 24.62
CA VAL A 72 -14.56 -5.11 25.97
C VAL A 72 -13.17 -5.51 26.49
N VAL A 73 -12.36 -6.15 25.65
CA VAL A 73 -10.98 -6.53 26.00
C VAL A 73 -10.11 -5.29 26.17
N ALA A 74 -10.24 -4.29 25.30
CA ALA A 74 -9.51 -3.03 25.38
C ALA A 74 -9.84 -2.27 26.67
N GLU A 75 -11.12 -2.16 27.03
CA GLU A 75 -11.57 -1.56 28.29
C GLU A 75 -11.00 -2.29 29.52
N LYS A 76 -10.89 -3.61 29.45
CA LYS A 76 -10.27 -4.40 30.52
C LYS A 76 -8.78 -4.05 30.65
N LEU A 77 -8.03 -4.05 29.55
CA LEU A 77 -6.61 -3.69 29.53
C LEU A 77 -6.36 -2.26 30.05
N GLN A 78 -7.21 -1.32 29.65
CA GLN A 78 -7.20 0.07 30.15
C GLN A 78 -7.39 0.12 31.67
N LYS A 79 -8.43 -0.56 32.20
CA LYS A 79 -8.71 -0.58 33.65
C LYS A 79 -7.56 -1.20 34.45
N GLU A 80 -6.88 -2.17 33.88
CA GLU A 80 -5.70 -2.83 34.46
C GLU A 80 -4.42 -1.99 34.32
N LYS A 81 -4.46 -0.88 33.57
CA LYS A 81 -3.29 -0.04 33.24
C LYS A 81 -2.14 -0.89 32.70
N ALA A 82 -2.47 -1.78 31.78
CA ALA A 82 -1.54 -2.76 31.24
C ALA A 82 -0.32 -2.10 30.58
N THR A 83 0.79 -2.83 30.52
CA THR A 83 1.92 -2.47 29.64
C THR A 83 1.69 -3.12 28.29
N ILE A 84 1.54 -2.28 27.26
CA ILE A 84 1.16 -2.70 25.91
C ILE A 84 2.30 -2.42 24.94
N ILE A 85 2.61 -3.41 24.10
CA ILE A 85 3.55 -3.31 23.00
C ILE A 85 2.76 -3.31 21.70
N MET A 86 3.04 -2.35 20.83
CA MET A 86 2.40 -2.23 19.52
C MET A 86 3.46 -2.03 18.43
N PRO A 87 3.24 -2.50 17.19
CA PRO A 87 4.07 -2.06 16.08
C PRO A 87 3.88 -0.55 15.86
N ASP A 88 4.93 0.15 15.43
CA ASP A 88 4.90 1.59 15.13
C ASP A 88 4.20 1.85 13.78
N GLU A 89 2.87 1.74 13.78
CA GLU A 89 1.99 1.87 12.60
C GLU A 89 0.82 2.81 12.87
N GLU A 90 0.21 3.34 11.80
CA GLU A 90 -1.01 4.17 11.87
C GLU A 90 -2.10 3.60 12.81
N ILE A 91 -2.43 2.31 12.68
CA ILE A 91 -3.46 1.67 13.51
C ILE A 91 -3.10 1.78 15.00
N SER A 92 -1.83 1.59 15.34
CA SER A 92 -1.36 1.67 16.72
C SER A 92 -1.51 3.08 17.27
N HIS A 93 -1.11 4.09 16.50
CA HIS A 93 -1.20 5.50 16.89
C HIS A 93 -2.64 6.02 16.94
N GLU A 94 -3.55 5.43 16.19
CA GLU A 94 -4.97 5.78 16.24
C GLU A 94 -5.72 5.08 17.39
N LEU A 95 -5.41 3.81 17.67
CA LEU A 95 -6.06 3.05 18.74
C LEU A 95 -5.55 3.42 20.14
N ALA A 96 -4.23 3.61 20.31
CA ALA A 96 -3.62 3.88 21.60
C ALA A 96 -4.23 5.07 22.37
N PRO A 97 -4.39 6.28 21.80
CA PRO A 97 -4.97 7.41 22.52
C PRO A 97 -6.46 7.23 22.82
N LYS A 98 -7.19 6.44 22.02
CA LYS A 98 -8.64 6.23 22.17
C LYS A 98 -8.98 5.16 23.21
N TYR A 99 -8.19 4.08 23.25
CA TYR A 99 -8.52 2.88 24.02
C TYR A 99 -7.51 2.52 25.10
N PHE A 100 -6.31 3.08 25.05
CA PHE A 100 -5.18 2.72 25.92
C PHE A 100 -4.51 3.93 26.59
N SER A 101 -5.27 5.00 26.84
CA SER A 101 -4.75 6.29 27.34
C SER A 101 -4.12 6.22 28.74
N ASP A 102 -4.50 5.25 29.58
CA ASP A 102 -3.94 5.05 30.93
C ASP A 102 -2.91 3.90 30.97
N CYS A 103 -2.63 3.27 29.82
CA CYS A 103 -1.67 2.19 29.68
C CYS A 103 -0.27 2.71 29.36
N SER A 104 0.75 1.92 29.71
CA SER A 104 2.12 2.19 29.29
C SER A 104 2.37 1.58 27.91
N ILE A 105 2.45 2.42 26.87
CA ILE A 105 2.62 1.97 25.48
C ILE A 105 4.09 1.99 25.06
N THR A 106 4.57 0.90 24.46
CA THR A 106 5.85 0.82 23.75
C THR A 106 5.59 0.56 22.26
N TYR A 107 6.02 1.49 21.40
CA TYR A 107 5.99 1.30 19.95
C TYR A 107 7.29 0.65 19.47
N GLU A 108 7.16 -0.43 18.71
CA GLU A 108 8.29 -1.10 18.08
C GLU A 108 8.37 -0.70 16.61
N ASN A 109 9.49 -0.10 16.22
CA ASN A 109 9.75 0.26 14.83
C ASN A 109 10.09 -0.99 14.01
N VAL A 110 9.06 -1.60 13.42
CA VAL A 110 9.15 -2.78 12.56
C VAL A 110 8.29 -2.58 11.32
N PHE A 111 8.86 -2.80 10.13
CA PHE A 111 8.09 -2.77 8.89
C PHE A 111 7.35 -4.10 8.70
N LEU A 112 6.03 -4.09 8.90
CA LEU A 112 5.18 -5.27 8.71
C LEU A 112 4.30 -5.12 7.47
N ARG A 113 3.89 -3.90 7.14
CA ARG A 113 3.11 -3.56 5.95
C ARG A 113 3.27 -2.08 5.61
N TRP A 114 2.80 -1.70 4.44
CA TRP A 114 2.61 -0.30 4.09
C TRP A 114 1.48 0.32 4.93
N ASP A 115 1.76 1.43 5.58
CA ASP A 115 0.79 2.26 6.30
C ASP A 115 0.76 3.69 5.71
N LYS A 116 -0.28 4.46 6.06
CA LYS A 116 -0.52 5.79 5.47
C LYS A 116 0.68 6.75 5.66
N PRO A 117 1.29 6.87 6.85
CA PRO A 117 2.44 7.76 7.07
C PRO A 117 3.66 7.45 6.20
N ILE A 118 4.03 6.17 6.04
CA ILE A 118 5.16 5.78 5.18
C ILE A 118 4.86 6.11 3.71
N THR A 119 3.58 6.06 3.34
CA THR A 119 3.13 6.23 1.98
C THR A 119 3.10 7.71 1.51
N LEU A 120 2.88 8.66 2.43
CA LEU A 120 2.75 10.10 2.14
C LEU A 120 4.07 10.85 1.84
N ARG A 121 5.19 10.15 1.63
CA ARG A 121 6.45 10.83 1.26
C ARG A 121 6.37 11.35 -0.18
N GLU A 122 6.21 12.66 -0.32
CA GLU A 122 6.02 13.33 -1.62
C GLU A 122 7.31 13.43 -2.45
N THR A 123 7.13 13.30 -3.76
CA THR A 123 8.08 13.71 -4.82
C THR A 123 7.42 14.77 -5.70
N ILE A 124 8.15 15.85 -6.02
CA ILE A 124 7.64 17.08 -6.65
C ILE A 124 7.24 16.85 -8.12
N VAL A 125 5.99 17.06 -8.53
CA VAL A 125 5.55 16.87 -9.94
C VAL A 125 6.00 18.02 -10.87
N SER A 126 6.45 17.71 -12.09
CA SER A 126 6.93 18.69 -13.07
C SER A 126 5.78 19.45 -13.79
N PRO A 127 5.90 20.79 -13.99
CA PRO A 127 4.78 21.66 -14.39
C PRO A 127 4.50 21.81 -15.92
N ASN A 128 5.27 21.16 -16.81
CA ASN A 128 5.25 21.50 -18.25
C ASN A 128 4.64 20.41 -19.14
N ARG A 129 3.30 20.26 -19.14
CA ARG A 129 2.59 19.29 -20.02
C ARG A 129 1.98 19.96 -21.25
N VAL A 130 2.17 19.38 -22.44
CA VAL A 130 1.57 19.82 -23.71
C VAL A 130 0.44 18.88 -24.11
N ILE A 131 -0.71 19.44 -24.51
CA ILE A 131 -1.88 18.68 -24.97
C ILE A 131 -1.94 18.71 -26.50
N SER A 132 -1.89 17.54 -27.16
CA SER A 132 -2.05 17.43 -28.62
C SER A 132 -3.44 16.94 -29.02
N THR A 133 -3.87 17.33 -30.23
CA THR A 133 -5.15 16.94 -30.86
C THR A 133 -4.97 16.27 -32.23
N LYS A 134 -3.74 15.99 -32.68
CA LYS A 134 -3.47 15.40 -34.00
C LYS A 134 -4.00 13.96 -34.08
N GLU A 135 -4.53 13.58 -35.25
CA GLU A 135 -5.06 12.22 -35.49
C GLU A 135 -3.99 11.13 -35.36
N LEU A 136 -2.74 11.44 -35.71
CA LEU A 136 -1.63 10.51 -35.54
C LEU A 136 -1.37 10.22 -34.04
N ASP A 137 -1.39 11.26 -33.20
CA ASP A 137 -1.17 11.13 -31.76
C ASP A 137 -2.32 10.34 -31.10
N LYS A 138 -3.55 10.50 -31.58
CA LYS A 138 -4.70 9.67 -31.14
C LYS A 138 -4.49 8.18 -31.45
N LYS A 139 -3.88 7.84 -32.59
CA LYS A 139 -3.55 6.44 -32.91
C LYS A 139 -2.53 5.87 -31.94
N PHE A 140 -1.50 6.64 -31.57
CA PHE A 140 -0.52 6.22 -30.58
C PHE A 140 -1.13 6.04 -29.19
N ILE A 141 -2.09 6.88 -28.81
CA ILE A 141 -2.81 6.73 -27.55
C ILE A 141 -3.68 5.50 -27.53
N GLN A 142 -4.32 5.15 -28.66
CA GLN A 142 -5.06 3.90 -28.75
C GLN A 142 -4.14 2.68 -28.59
N LEU A 143 -2.92 2.75 -29.12
CA LEU A 143 -1.91 1.72 -28.91
C LEU A 143 -1.45 1.67 -27.45
N ALA A 144 -1.22 2.81 -26.80
CA ALA A 144 -0.90 2.89 -25.37
C ALA A 144 -2.00 2.27 -24.50
N LYS A 145 -3.28 2.50 -24.84
CA LYS A 145 -4.42 1.88 -24.14
C LYS A 145 -4.47 0.37 -24.29
N GLN A 146 -4.11 -0.16 -25.45
CA GLN A 146 -4.02 -1.61 -25.68
C GLN A 146 -2.89 -2.21 -24.87
N GLU A 147 -1.73 -1.55 -24.84
CA GLU A 147 -0.58 -1.99 -24.04
C GLU A 147 -0.90 -1.99 -22.55
N ALA A 148 -1.61 -0.96 -22.06
CA ALA A 148 -2.07 -0.86 -20.69
C ALA A 148 -2.88 -2.08 -20.21
N GLN A 149 -3.63 -2.75 -21.09
CA GLN A 149 -4.43 -3.94 -20.73
C GLN A 149 -3.59 -5.12 -20.26
N LYS A 150 -2.27 -5.11 -20.52
CA LYS A 150 -1.35 -6.14 -20.04
C LYS A 150 -0.89 -5.91 -18.60
N SER A 151 -1.19 -4.73 -18.03
CA SER A 151 -0.85 -4.42 -16.65
C SER A 151 -1.62 -5.31 -15.67
N GLY A 152 -0.90 -5.97 -14.78
CA GLY A 152 -1.48 -6.68 -13.63
C GLY A 152 -2.01 -5.77 -12.52
N ASP A 153 -1.89 -4.45 -12.69
CA ASP A 153 -2.35 -3.50 -11.69
C ASP A 153 -3.85 -3.20 -11.84
N TRP A 154 -4.61 -3.50 -10.79
CA TRP A 154 -6.07 -3.33 -10.77
C TRP A 154 -6.50 -1.85 -10.72
N TRP A 155 -5.69 -0.98 -10.12
CA TRP A 155 -6.09 0.39 -9.80
C TRP A 155 -5.84 1.36 -10.96
N ARG A 156 -4.76 1.19 -11.72
CA ARG A 156 -4.47 1.93 -12.94
C ARG A 156 -3.68 1.09 -13.94
N GLN A 157 -4.27 0.99 -15.11
CA GLN A 157 -3.61 0.41 -16.26
C GLN A 157 -2.95 1.55 -17.04
N ILE A 158 -1.62 1.63 -17.01
CA ILE A 158 -0.83 2.64 -17.70
C ILE A 158 -0.07 1.95 -18.82
N GLY A 159 -0.22 2.47 -20.04
CA GLY A 159 0.57 2.05 -21.19
C GLY A 159 1.32 3.24 -21.77
N VAL A 160 2.48 2.95 -22.34
CA VAL A 160 3.43 3.91 -22.88
C VAL A 160 3.77 3.49 -24.31
N VAL A 161 3.87 4.48 -25.20
CA VAL A 161 4.34 4.31 -26.57
C VAL A 161 5.40 5.38 -26.83
N ALA A 162 6.61 4.96 -27.19
CA ALA A 162 7.67 5.85 -27.64
C ALA A 162 7.66 5.91 -29.16
N VAL A 163 7.64 7.13 -29.72
CA VAL A 163 7.52 7.37 -31.17
C VAL A 163 8.64 8.30 -31.63
N ARG A 164 9.20 8.02 -32.81
CA ARG A 164 10.12 8.92 -33.53
C ARG A 164 9.74 8.95 -34.99
N ASP A 165 9.65 10.14 -35.57
CA ASP A 165 9.34 10.35 -37.01
C ASP A 165 8.05 9.66 -37.49
N GLY A 166 7.08 9.48 -36.59
CA GLY A 166 5.80 8.81 -36.87
C GLY A 166 5.84 7.28 -36.77
N GLU A 167 6.98 6.70 -36.41
CA GLU A 167 7.15 5.26 -36.19
C GLU A 167 7.23 4.93 -34.69
N VAL A 168 6.61 3.83 -34.29
CA VAL A 168 6.65 3.32 -32.92
C VAL A 168 7.99 2.63 -32.70
N LEU A 169 8.79 3.16 -31.76
CA LEU A 169 10.07 2.58 -31.37
C LEU A 169 9.93 1.52 -30.28
N PHE A 170 9.02 1.76 -29.33
CA PHE A 170 8.83 0.91 -28.16
C PHE A 170 7.44 1.07 -27.57
N THR A 171 6.93 0.02 -26.94
CA THR A 171 5.68 0.02 -26.17
C THR A 171 5.90 -0.73 -24.87
N ASP A 172 5.34 -0.22 -23.78
CA ASP A 172 5.35 -0.93 -22.50
C ASP A 172 4.16 -0.53 -21.63
N HIS A 173 4.02 -1.17 -20.49
CA HIS A 173 2.98 -0.91 -19.50
C HIS A 173 3.56 -0.92 -18.09
N ASN A 174 2.81 -0.37 -17.15
CA ASN A 174 3.24 -0.34 -15.77
C ASN A 174 3.34 -1.75 -15.16
N ARG A 175 4.40 -2.02 -14.39
CA ARG A 175 4.65 -3.30 -13.72
C ARG A 175 5.03 -3.10 -12.26
N ASN A 176 4.60 -4.03 -11.41
CA ASN A 176 5.14 -4.09 -10.04
C ASN A 176 6.53 -4.74 -10.12
N LEU A 177 7.53 -4.11 -9.52
CA LEU A 177 8.84 -4.74 -9.32
C LEU A 177 8.94 -5.32 -7.91
N PRO A 178 9.74 -6.40 -7.69
CA PRO A 178 10.51 -7.14 -8.71
C PRO A 178 9.64 -8.08 -9.57
N THR A 179 8.38 -8.31 -9.20
CA THR A 179 7.40 -9.08 -9.97
C THR A 179 6.01 -8.48 -9.80
N GLU A 180 5.11 -8.78 -10.74
CA GLU A 180 3.69 -8.37 -10.69
C GLU A 180 3.01 -8.74 -9.36
N TYR A 181 3.51 -9.78 -8.70
CA TYR A 181 2.98 -10.31 -7.45
C TYR A 181 3.48 -9.59 -6.19
N ASN A 182 4.35 -8.58 -6.29
CA ASN A 182 4.93 -7.94 -5.11
C ASN A 182 3.86 -7.35 -4.18
N LEU A 183 2.78 -6.81 -4.74
CA LEU A 183 1.64 -6.29 -3.96
C LEU A 183 0.91 -7.37 -3.16
N HIS A 184 0.91 -8.62 -3.62
CA HIS A 184 0.37 -9.74 -2.85
C HIS A 184 1.26 -10.12 -1.66
N ALA A 185 2.57 -9.86 -1.75
CA ALA A 185 3.51 -10.14 -0.68
C ALA A 185 3.48 -9.07 0.42
N VAL A 186 3.63 -7.79 0.03
CA VAL A 186 3.81 -6.69 1.00
C VAL A 186 2.58 -5.79 1.17
N GLY A 187 1.53 -6.04 0.40
CA GLY A 187 0.31 -5.23 0.39
C GLY A 187 0.42 -4.07 -0.58
N ASN A 188 -0.71 -3.42 -0.85
CA ASN A 188 -0.75 -2.26 -1.72
C ASN A 188 -0.80 -0.98 -0.89
N PRO A 189 0.21 -0.08 -0.98
CA PRO A 189 0.16 1.21 -0.28
C PRO A 189 -1.09 2.04 -0.61
N ARG A 190 -1.72 1.82 -1.77
CA ARG A 190 -2.96 2.50 -2.19
C ARG A 190 -4.19 2.09 -1.37
N ASP A 191 -4.17 0.93 -0.72
CA ASP A 191 -5.26 0.45 0.15
C ASP A 191 -5.41 1.32 1.41
N ASN A 192 -4.41 2.16 1.72
CA ASN A 192 -4.44 3.11 2.84
C ASN A 192 -5.23 4.41 2.53
N PHE A 193 -5.82 4.57 1.34
CA PHE A 193 -6.50 5.81 0.92
C PHE A 193 -7.86 5.57 0.28
N ASP A 194 -8.79 6.52 0.40
CA ASP A 194 -10.09 6.44 -0.27
C ASP A 194 -10.01 6.83 -1.75
N ALA A 195 -11.06 6.53 -2.52
CA ALA A 195 -11.10 6.83 -3.94
C ALA A 195 -10.98 8.35 -4.19
N GLY A 196 -10.01 8.76 -5.01
CA GLY A 196 -9.72 10.17 -5.28
C GLY A 196 -8.68 10.81 -4.34
N GLU A 197 -8.33 10.16 -3.24
CA GLU A 197 -7.25 10.61 -2.35
C GLU A 197 -5.88 10.12 -2.84
N HIS A 198 -4.88 10.98 -2.69
CA HIS A 198 -3.47 10.74 -3.00
C HIS A 198 -3.22 9.96 -4.30
N PRO A 199 -3.71 10.46 -5.46
CA PRO A 199 -3.52 9.81 -6.75
C PRO A 199 -2.04 9.66 -7.15
N GLU A 200 -1.12 10.41 -6.58
CA GLU A 200 0.31 10.35 -6.85
C GLU A 200 0.99 9.11 -6.24
N ILE A 201 0.39 8.51 -5.21
CA ILE A 201 0.92 7.33 -4.52
C ILE A 201 0.62 6.09 -5.35
N TYR A 202 1.69 5.48 -5.89
CA TYR A 202 1.55 4.30 -6.73
C TYR A 202 2.79 3.40 -6.67
N PRO A 203 2.64 2.11 -6.29
CA PRO A 203 3.77 1.19 -6.13
C PRO A 203 4.29 0.63 -7.47
N THR A 204 3.57 0.89 -8.55
CA THR A 204 3.78 0.28 -9.86
C THR A 204 4.61 1.21 -10.72
N ILE A 205 5.72 0.70 -11.23
CA ILE A 205 6.59 1.47 -12.10
C ILE A 205 5.87 1.68 -13.41
N HIS A 206 5.84 2.91 -13.90
CA HIS A 206 5.26 3.26 -15.19
C HIS A 206 6.11 2.63 -16.33
N GLY A 207 5.47 2.24 -17.44
CA GLY A 207 6.14 1.50 -18.54
C GLY A 207 7.28 2.24 -19.25
N ASP A 208 7.49 3.52 -18.93
CA ASP A 208 8.60 4.35 -19.40
C ASP A 208 9.95 4.05 -18.71
N TYR A 209 9.99 3.14 -17.73
CA TYR A 209 11.19 2.86 -16.93
C TYR A 209 11.81 1.49 -17.15
N LYS A 210 13.16 1.47 -17.19
CA LYS A 210 13.97 0.25 -17.24
C LYS A 210 14.62 -0.12 -15.90
N ASP A 211 14.82 0.87 -15.02
CA ASP A 211 15.32 0.74 -13.64
C ASP A 211 14.57 1.76 -12.78
N GLY A 212 13.99 1.35 -11.65
CA GLY A 212 12.93 2.09 -10.95
C GLY A 212 13.21 3.52 -10.48
N TYR A 213 12.14 4.13 -9.96
CA TYR A 213 11.92 5.50 -9.43
C TYR A 213 11.08 6.44 -10.33
N SER A 214 10.34 7.35 -9.69
CA SER A 214 9.11 8.03 -10.16
C SER A 214 9.25 8.89 -11.41
N MET A 215 8.16 9.06 -12.20
CA MET A 215 7.93 9.93 -13.39
C MET A 215 8.85 11.15 -13.64
N LEU A 216 9.41 11.76 -12.61
CA LEU A 216 10.38 12.85 -12.71
C LEU A 216 11.67 12.43 -13.42
N ASP A 217 12.19 11.23 -13.17
CA ASP A 217 13.45 10.79 -13.75
C ASP A 217 13.31 10.46 -15.25
N ALA A 218 12.18 9.92 -15.68
CA ALA A 218 11.87 9.60 -17.07
C ALA A 218 11.60 10.86 -17.87
N GLU A 219 10.87 11.84 -17.34
CA GLU A 219 10.72 13.14 -18.00
C GLU A 219 12.07 13.82 -18.20
N ASP A 220 12.97 13.78 -17.22
CA ASP A 220 14.30 14.40 -17.33
C ASP A 220 15.24 13.61 -18.24
N ILE A 221 15.18 12.27 -18.24
CA ILE A 221 15.87 11.41 -19.21
C ILE A 221 15.33 11.67 -20.62
N PHE A 222 14.03 11.79 -20.80
CA PHE A 222 13.41 12.06 -22.11
C PHE A 222 13.76 13.45 -22.60
N LYS A 223 13.67 14.49 -21.76
CA LYS A 223 14.13 15.85 -22.09
C LYS A 223 15.62 15.88 -22.44
N ALA A 224 16.47 15.19 -21.68
CA ALA A 224 17.91 15.10 -21.95
C ALA A 224 18.22 14.42 -23.29
N ASN A 225 17.29 13.61 -23.80
CA ASN A 225 17.39 12.92 -25.09
C ASN A 225 16.50 13.54 -26.20
N ASN A 226 15.99 14.76 -26.01
CA ASN A 226 15.08 15.44 -26.94
C ASN A 226 13.81 14.63 -27.29
N ILE A 227 13.30 13.84 -26.35
CA ILE A 227 12.05 13.09 -26.49
C ILE A 227 10.92 13.92 -25.86
N GLU A 228 9.90 14.23 -26.67
CA GLU A 228 8.74 15.03 -26.24
C GLU A 228 7.68 14.14 -25.58
N VAL A 229 7.25 14.51 -24.36
CA VAL A 229 6.15 13.83 -23.67
C VAL A 229 4.83 14.52 -24.04
N VAL A 230 3.98 13.81 -24.80
CA VAL A 230 2.72 14.34 -25.31
C VAL A 230 1.56 13.75 -24.51
N LEU A 231 0.81 14.61 -23.82
CA LEU A 231 -0.50 14.26 -23.28
C LEU A 231 -1.55 14.44 -24.39
N VAL A 232 -2.47 13.50 -24.56
CA VAL A 232 -3.52 13.62 -25.58
C VAL A 232 -4.87 13.61 -24.88
N GLN A 233 -5.72 14.59 -25.21
CA GLN A 233 -7.09 14.60 -24.74
C GLN A 233 -7.90 13.52 -25.46
N ASP A 234 -8.45 12.58 -24.70
CA ASP A 234 -9.51 11.72 -25.19
C ASP A 234 -10.75 12.57 -25.51
N ALA A 235 -11.33 12.33 -26.68
CA ALA A 235 -12.62 12.91 -27.02
C ALA A 235 -13.65 12.49 -25.96
N LYS A 236 -14.35 13.48 -25.38
CA LYS A 236 -15.47 13.27 -24.47
C LYS A 236 -16.36 12.14 -25.02
N LYS A 237 -16.61 11.11 -24.21
CA LYS A 237 -17.73 10.20 -24.45
C LYS A 237 -19.01 11.04 -24.46
N SER A 238 -19.67 11.12 -25.62
CA SER A 238 -21.06 11.53 -25.77
C SER A 238 -21.98 10.49 -25.14
#